data_AF-A0A1A3NXW6-F1
#
_entry.id   AF-A0A1A3NXW6-F1
#
_cell.length_a   1.000
_cell.length_b   1.000
_cell.length_c   1.000
_cell.angle_alpha   90.00
_cell.angle_beta   90.00
_cell.angle_gamma   90.00
#
_symmetry.space_group_name_H-M   'P 1'
#
loop_
_entity.id
_entity.type
_entity.pdbx_description
1 polymer ?
#
loop_
_entity_poly.entity_id
_entity_poly.type
_entity_poly.pdbx_seq_one_letter_code
_entity_poly.pdbx_strand_id
1 'polypeptide(L)'
;MNEPESSAQPPFTQKDIERAESRVEHAREGAAHAALSAAQSLDKTARSHEEVAALEEATSAQEPRPNDVLQQSAGEHRAYAAEDRAMADKKREEADGHFNSGTQG
;
A
#
# COMPACT_ATOMS: atom_id res chain seq x y z
N MET A 1 56.74 16.21 -15.67
CA MET A 1 56.24 16.52 -14.32
C MET A 1 54.73 16.38 -14.40
N ASN A 2 54.20 15.34 -13.77
CA ASN A 2 52.75 15.13 -13.67
C ASN A 2 52.35 15.57 -12.25
N GLU A 3 51.60 16.66 -12.14
CA GLU A 3 50.86 16.95 -10.91
C GLU A 3 49.53 16.19 -10.97
N PRO A 4 49.13 15.45 -9.93
CA PRO A 4 47.80 14.87 -9.89
C PRO A 4 46.81 16.00 -9.62
N GLU A 5 46.01 16.35 -10.63
CA GLU A 5 44.84 17.20 -10.46
C GLU A 5 43.97 16.61 -9.34
N SER A 6 43.87 17.33 -8.23
CA SER A 6 43.04 16.95 -7.10
C SER A 6 41.60 16.88 -7.56
N SER A 7 41.07 15.67 -7.67
CA SER A 7 39.67 15.36 -7.95
C SER A 7 38.75 15.64 -6.75
N ALA A 8 39.05 16.68 -5.97
CA ALA A 8 38.22 17.08 -4.85
C ALA A 8 36.95 17.74 -5.40
N GLN A 9 35.81 17.03 -5.33
CA GLN A 9 34.51 17.63 -5.59
C GLN A 9 34.30 18.83 -4.65
N PRO A 10 33.70 19.93 -5.16
CA PRO A 10 33.43 21.10 -4.31
C PRO A 10 32.54 20.69 -3.13
N PRO A 11 32.75 21.27 -1.93
CA PRO A 11 31.93 20.97 -0.76
C PRO A 11 30.47 21.36 -1.01
N PHE A 12 29.53 20.53 -0.52
CA PHE A 12 28.10 20.84 -0.59
C PHE A 12 27.79 22.17 0.07
N THR A 13 26.96 22.98 -0.59
CA THR A 13 26.49 24.25 -0.05
C THR A 13 25.25 24.07 0.81
N GLN A 14 24.95 25.04 1.68
CA GLN A 14 23.69 25.06 2.45
C GLN A 14 22.45 24.94 1.54
N LYS A 15 22.51 25.57 0.36
CA LYS A 15 21.45 25.49 -0.64
C LYS A 15 21.27 24.09 -1.23
N ASP A 16 22.35 23.30 -1.33
CA ASP A 16 22.28 21.91 -1.78
C ASP A 16 21.59 21.03 -0.74
N ILE A 17 21.86 21.29 0.55
CA ILE A 17 21.22 20.61 1.68
C ILE A 17 19.71 20.92 1.70
N GLU A 18 19.32 22.20 1.66
CA GLU A 18 17.91 22.62 1.64
C GLU A 18 17.14 22.00 0.47
N ARG A 19 17.77 21.93 -0.71
CA ARG A 19 17.17 21.30 -1.89
C ARG A 19 17.02 19.78 -1.71
N ALA A 20 17.98 19.14 -1.07
CA ALA A 20 17.91 17.71 -0.77
C ALA A 20 16.79 17.42 0.23
N GLU A 21 16.68 18.19 1.31
CA GLU A 21 15.62 18.09 2.31
C GLU A 21 14.23 18.27 1.67
N SER A 22 14.06 19.32 0.86
CA SER A 22 12.79 19.56 0.14
C SER A 22 12.42 18.40 -0.79
N ARG A 23 13.40 17.76 -1.45
CA ARG A 23 13.14 16.59 -2.30
C ARG A 23 12.77 15.36 -1.49
N VAL A 24 13.38 15.16 -0.34
CA VAL A 24 13.04 14.07 0.59
C VAL A 24 11.61 14.24 1.07
N GLU A 25 11.19 15.45 1.43
CA GLU A 25 9.82 15.69 1.89
C GLU A 25 8.78 15.42 0.80
N HIS A 26 8.97 15.96 -0.41
CA HIS A 26 8.08 15.65 -1.53
C HIS A 26 8.04 14.15 -1.87
N ALA A 27 9.16 13.44 -1.74
CA ALA A 27 9.19 11.99 -1.96
C ALA A 27 8.40 11.23 -0.88
N ARG A 28 8.45 11.67 0.37
CA ARG A 28 7.66 11.09 1.48
C ARG A 28 6.18 11.34 1.28
N GLU A 29 5.77 12.56 0.96
CA GLU A 29 4.37 12.88 0.63
C GLU A 29 3.86 11.99 -0.51
N GLY A 30 4.65 11.87 -1.58
CA GLY A 30 4.32 10.99 -2.71
C GLY A 30 4.17 9.52 -2.30
N ALA A 31 5.08 9.01 -1.48
CA ALA A 31 5.01 7.64 -0.95
C ALA A 31 3.76 7.43 -0.07
N ALA A 32 3.44 8.39 0.80
CA ALA A 32 2.26 8.34 1.65
C ALA A 32 0.97 8.30 0.84
N HIS A 33 0.84 9.16 -0.18
CA HIS A 33 -0.30 9.15 -1.08
C HIS A 33 -0.42 7.86 -1.90
N ALA A 34 0.71 7.31 -2.37
CA ALA A 34 0.71 6.03 -3.07
C ALA A 34 0.24 4.88 -2.15
N ALA A 35 0.69 4.85 -0.90
CA ALA A 35 0.27 3.88 0.10
C ALA A 35 -1.24 3.99 0.40
N LEU A 36 -1.77 5.21 0.58
CA LEU A 36 -3.22 5.42 0.76
C LEU A 36 -4.04 4.97 -0.45
N SER A 37 -3.56 5.25 -1.66
CA SER A 37 -4.21 4.81 -2.90
C SER A 37 -4.24 3.28 -2.98
N ALA A 38 -3.14 2.60 -2.63
CA ALA A 38 -3.09 1.15 -2.55
C ALA A 38 -4.09 0.60 -1.51
N ALA A 39 -4.19 1.22 -0.33
CA ALA A 39 -5.17 0.83 0.69
C ALA A 39 -6.62 0.92 0.18
N GLN A 40 -6.97 2.00 -0.53
CA GLN A 40 -8.30 2.17 -1.13
C GLN A 40 -8.60 1.13 -2.21
N SER A 41 -7.59 0.78 -3.01
CA SER A 41 -7.74 -0.28 -4.01
C SER A 41 -7.99 -1.63 -3.36
N LEU A 42 -7.28 -1.95 -2.28
CA LEU A 42 -7.45 -3.19 -1.51
C LEU A 42 -8.83 -3.25 -0.81
N ASP A 43 -9.32 -2.13 -0.26
CA ASP A 43 -10.69 -2.10 0.27
C ASP A 43 -11.73 -2.42 -0.80
N LYS A 44 -11.50 -1.94 -2.03
CA LYS A 44 -12.41 -2.17 -3.15
C LYS A 44 -12.40 -3.65 -3.55
N THR A 45 -11.23 -4.28 -3.64
CA THR A 45 -11.13 -5.71 -3.96
C THR A 45 -11.72 -6.57 -2.85
N ALA A 46 -11.51 -6.20 -1.58
CA ALA A 46 -12.15 -6.87 -0.44
C ALA A 46 -13.68 -6.85 -0.53
N ARG A 47 -14.27 -5.70 -0.88
CA ARG A 47 -15.74 -5.59 -1.08
C ARG A 47 -16.22 -6.48 -2.22
N SER A 48 -15.49 -6.50 -3.35
CA SER A 48 -15.85 -7.38 -4.47
C SER A 48 -15.78 -8.86 -4.08
N HIS A 49 -14.80 -9.27 -3.27
CA HIS A 49 -14.75 -10.63 -2.73
C HIS A 49 -15.95 -10.95 -1.84
N GLU A 50 -16.35 -10.04 -0.95
CA GLU A 50 -17.55 -10.22 -0.12
C GLU A 50 -18.84 -10.30 -0.94
N GLU A 51 -18.97 -9.49 -1.98
CA GLU A 51 -20.11 -9.52 -2.90
C GLU A 51 -20.23 -10.86 -3.61
N VAL A 52 -19.12 -11.42 -4.10
CA VAL A 52 -19.10 -12.75 -4.73
C VAL A 52 -19.43 -13.84 -3.72
N ALA A 53 -18.81 -13.82 -2.53
CA ALA A 53 -19.11 -14.79 -1.48
C ALA A 53 -20.60 -14.80 -1.11
N ALA A 54 -21.20 -13.62 -0.95
CA ALA A 54 -22.62 -13.49 -0.64
C ALA A 54 -23.51 -14.03 -1.76
N LEU A 55 -23.13 -13.83 -3.03
CA LEU A 55 -23.85 -14.38 -4.17
C LEU A 55 -23.77 -15.90 -4.22
N GLU A 56 -22.59 -16.49 -3.99
CA GLU A 56 -22.39 -17.94 -4.00
C GLU A 56 -23.13 -18.63 -2.85
N GLU A 57 -23.12 -18.03 -1.65
CA GLU A 57 -23.92 -18.50 -0.51
C GLU A 57 -25.43 -18.44 -0.80
N ALA A 58 -25.91 -17.32 -1.34
CA ALA A 58 -27.31 -17.17 -1.71
C ALA A 58 -27.73 -18.15 -2.82
N THR A 59 -26.82 -18.48 -3.74
CA THR A 59 -27.06 -19.48 -4.79
C THR A 59 -27.10 -20.89 -4.20
N SER A 60 -26.14 -21.25 -3.35
CA SER A 60 -26.10 -22.56 -2.67
C SER A 60 -27.35 -22.79 -1.80
N ALA A 61 -27.84 -21.74 -1.12
CA ALA A 61 -29.05 -21.82 -0.29
C ALA A 61 -30.35 -22.06 -1.08
N GLN A 62 -30.36 -21.79 -2.38
CA GLN A 62 -31.51 -22.03 -3.26
C GLN A 62 -31.48 -23.44 -3.88
N GLU A 63 -30.38 -24.18 -3.76
CA GLU A 63 -30.28 -25.52 -4.34
C GLU A 63 -30.97 -26.58 -3.47
N PRO A 64 -31.71 -27.53 -4.07
CA PRO A 64 -32.37 -28.62 -3.33
C PRO A 64 -31.40 -29.58 -2.63
N ARG A 65 -30.13 -29.58 -3.05
CA ARG A 65 -29.05 -30.34 -2.45
C ARG A 65 -27.90 -29.40 -2.11
N PRO A 66 -27.18 -29.62 -1.00
CA PRO A 66 -26.01 -28.82 -0.66
C PRO A 66 -25.02 -28.79 -1.83
N ASN A 67 -24.58 -27.59 -2.20
CA ASN A 67 -23.52 -27.39 -3.17
C ASN A 67 -22.24 -27.01 -2.43
N ASP A 68 -21.47 -28.04 -2.05
CA ASP A 68 -20.25 -27.90 -1.25
C ASP A 68 -19.18 -27.06 -1.97
N VAL A 69 -19.19 -27.06 -3.31
CA VAL A 69 -18.26 -26.25 -4.12
C VAL A 69 -18.53 -24.75 -3.94
N LEU A 70 -19.80 -24.33 -4.03
CA LEU A 70 -20.16 -22.93 -3.81
C LEU A 70 -19.92 -22.49 -2.37
N GLN A 71 -20.15 -23.36 -1.38
CA GLN A 71 -19.86 -23.02 0.02
C GLN A 71 -18.36 -22.89 0.27
N GLN A 72 -17.54 -23.77 -0.30
CA GLN A 72 -16.09 -23.66 -0.21
C GLN A 72 -15.58 -22.39 -0.89
N SER A 73 -16.03 -22.12 -2.12
CA SER A 73 -15.64 -20.93 -2.90
C SER A 73 -16.00 -19.63 -2.17
N ALA A 74 -17.19 -19.56 -1.57
CA ALA A 74 -17.61 -18.41 -0.76
C ALA A 74 -16.69 -18.21 0.46
N GLY A 75 -16.28 -19.30 1.10
CA GLY A 75 -15.30 -19.28 2.19
C GLY A 75 -13.94 -18.73 1.74
N GLU A 76 -13.46 -19.15 0.57
CA GLU A 76 -12.20 -18.65 -0.01
C GLU A 76 -12.29 -17.15 -0.33
N HIS A 77 -13.39 -16.70 -0.93
CA HIS A 77 -13.63 -15.27 -1.15
C HIS A 77 -13.63 -14.46 0.15
N ARG A 78 -14.25 -14.96 1.22
CA ARG A 78 -14.19 -14.28 2.53
C ARG A 78 -12.76 -14.22 3.09
N ALA A 79 -11.97 -15.26 2.88
CA ALA A 79 -10.56 -15.27 3.28
C ALA A 79 -9.77 -14.20 2.51
N TYR A 80 -9.91 -14.12 1.19
CA TYR A 80 -9.26 -13.08 0.39
C TYR A 80 -9.70 -11.67 0.78
N ALA A 81 -10.99 -11.46 1.07
CA ALA A 81 -11.48 -10.18 1.57
C ALA A 81 -10.82 -9.77 2.90
N ALA A 82 -10.60 -10.72 3.81
CA ALA A 82 -9.93 -10.47 5.07
C ALA A 82 -8.44 -10.15 4.88
N GLU A 83 -7.77 -10.86 3.96
CA GLU A 83 -6.38 -10.58 3.59
C GLU A 83 -6.22 -9.19 2.99
N ASP A 84 -7.08 -8.81 2.06
CA ASP A 84 -7.08 -7.48 1.43
C ASP A 84 -7.29 -6.36 2.46
N ARG A 85 -8.21 -6.54 3.41
CA ARG A 85 -8.41 -5.58 4.51
C ARG A 85 -7.17 -5.45 5.38
N ALA A 86 -6.56 -6.57 5.76
CA ALA A 86 -5.33 -6.57 6.55
C ALA A 86 -4.16 -5.89 5.80
N MET A 87 -4.08 -6.07 4.48
CA MET A 87 -3.10 -5.34 3.66
C MET A 87 -3.43 -3.86 3.55
N ALA A 88 -4.71 -3.48 3.45
CA ALA A 88 -5.13 -2.09 3.43
C ALA A 88 -4.75 -1.36 4.73
N ASP A 89 -4.93 -2.01 5.88
CA ASP A 89 -4.53 -1.45 7.18
C ASP A 89 -3.01 -1.21 7.25
N LYS A 90 -2.20 -2.18 6.83
CA LYS A 90 -0.73 -2.01 6.75
C LYS A 90 -0.34 -0.86 5.83
N LYS A 91 -1.08 -0.64 4.74
CA LYS A 91 -0.82 0.48 3.83
C LYS A 91 -1.21 1.84 4.41
N ARG A 92 -2.23 1.90 5.27
CA ARG A 92 -2.54 3.11 6.05
C ARG A 92 -1.43 3.39 7.08
N GLU A 93 -0.95 2.37 7.78
CA GLU A 93 0.18 2.50 8.71
C GLU A 93 1.46 2.96 8.01
N GLU A 94 1.76 2.44 6.81
CA GLU A 94 2.88 2.88 5.98
C GLU A 94 2.75 4.35 5.59
N ALA A 95 1.57 4.78 5.17
CA ALA A 95 1.29 6.18 4.85
C ALA A 95 1.49 7.10 6.06
N ASP A 96 0.96 6.70 7.23
CA ASP A 96 1.13 7.44 8.49
C ASP A 96 2.61 7.52 8.90
N GLY A 97 3.38 6.45 8.66
CA GLY A 97 4.83 6.45 8.87
C GLY A 97 5.55 7.47 7.99
N HIS A 98 5.14 7.61 6.72
CA HIS A 98 5.71 8.60 5.81
C HIS A 98 5.36 10.04 6.23
N PHE A 99 4.10 10.32 6.59
CA PHE A 99 3.69 11.65 7.05
C PHE A 99 4.35 12.05 8.38
N ASN A 100 4.48 11.12 9.33
CA ASN A 100 5.02 11.41 10.66
C ASN A 100 6.56 11.43 10.70
N SER A 101 7.23 10.94 9.66
CA SER A 101 8.71 10.95 9.55
C SER A 101 9.30 12.35 9.29
N GLY A 102 8.47 13.35 9.00
CA GLY A 102 8.84 14.77 8.87
C GLY A 102 8.84 15.56 10.19
N THR A 103 8.27 15.02 11.27
CA THR A 103 8.07 15.75 12.55
C THR A 103 9.21 15.56 13.56
N GLN A 104 10.28 14.84 13.18
CA GLN A 104 11.51 14.73 13.98
C GLN A 104 12.67 15.35 13.21
N GLY A 105 12.82 16.67 13.35
CA GLY A 105 13.92 17.48 12.82
C GLY A 105 13.98 18.80 13.56
#